data_AF-A0A645J2V5-F1
#
_entry.id   AF-A0A645J2V5-F1
#
_cell.length_a   1.000
_cell.length_b   1.000
_cell.length_c   1.000
_cell.angle_alpha   90.00
_cell.angle_beta   90.00
_cell.angle_gamma   90.00
#
_symmetry.space_group_name_H-M   'P 1'
#
loop_
_entity.id
_entity.type
_entity.pdbx_description
1 polymer ?
#
loop_
_entity_poly.entity_id
_entity_poly.type
_entity_poly.pdbx_seq_one_letter_code
_entity_poly.pdbx_strand_id
1 'polypeptide(L)' 'MNPDVRVKDMSEADVNLLREFISQNYTVEGDLRRETQMNIKRLIEIGCYRGLRHRRNLPARGQRTRTNSRTRKGP' A
#
# COMPACT_ATOMS: atom_id res chain seq x y z
N MET A 1 -18.81 16.83 10.78
CA MET A 1 -19.18 15.46 11.17
C MET A 1 -18.65 15.14 12.53
N ASN A 2 -19.45 14.50 13.37
CA ASN A 2 -19.01 14.00 14.67
C ASN A 2 -18.52 12.53 14.51
N PRO A 3 -17.25 12.22 14.84
CA PRO A 3 -16.71 10.85 14.73
C PRO A 3 -17.35 9.84 15.70
N ASP A 4 -18.07 10.30 16.73
CA ASP A 4 -18.73 9.43 17.71
C ASP A 4 -20.05 8.82 17.18
N VAL A 5 -20.56 9.33 16.07
CA VAL A 5 -21.77 8.80 15.42
C VAL A 5 -21.45 7.42 14.85
N ARG A 6 -22.28 6.42 15.19
CA ARG A 6 -22.10 5.06 14.67
C ARG A 6 -22.41 5.03 13.18
N VAL A 7 -21.71 4.16 12.45
CA VAL A 7 -21.83 4.02 10.98
C VAL A 7 -23.28 3.82 10.52
N LYS A 8 -24.08 3.05 11.27
CA LYS A 8 -25.49 2.77 10.95
C LYS A 8 -26.42 3.98 11.11
N ASP A 9 -26.01 4.97 11.91
CA ASP A 9 -26.82 6.15 12.26
C ASP A 9 -26.36 7.38 11.45
N MET A 10 -25.47 7.19 10.48
CA MET A 10 -24.93 8.25 9.64
C MET A 10 -25.91 8.61 8.52
N SER A 11 -26.06 9.89 8.22
CA SER A 11 -26.91 10.33 7.12
C SER A 11 -26.29 10.00 5.76
N GLU A 12 -27.12 9.78 4.73
CA GLU A 12 -26.61 9.53 3.36
C GLU A 12 -25.85 10.73 2.79
N ALA A 13 -26.27 11.96 3.15
CA ALA A 13 -25.58 13.19 2.77
C ALA A 13 -24.16 13.24 3.33
N ASP A 14 -23.99 12.83 4.59
CA ASP A 14 -22.69 12.72 5.22
C ASP A 14 -21.83 11.67 4.49
N VAL A 15 -22.37 10.46 4.24
CA VAL A 15 -21.62 9.40 3.53
C VAL A 15 -21.14 9.87 2.16
N ASN A 16 -21.98 10.59 1.42
CA ASN A 16 -21.62 11.13 0.11
C ASN A 16 -20.53 12.20 0.22
N LEU A 17 -20.62 13.12 1.19
CA LEU A 17 -19.59 14.12 1.44
C LEU A 17 -18.22 13.48 1.73
N LEU A 18 -18.19 12.44 2.57
CA LEU A 18 -16.97 11.69 2.85
C LEU A 18 -16.42 11.00 1.61
N ARG A 19 -17.28 10.36 0.83
CA ARG A 19 -16.88 9.67 -0.40
C ARG A 19 -16.26 10.64 -1.40
N GLU A 20 -16.88 11.80 -1.62
CA GLU A 20 -16.37 12.84 -2.51
C GLU A 20 -15.03 13.37 -2.03
N PHE A 21 -14.92 13.70 -0.75
CA PHE A 21 -13.67 14.18 -0.17
C PHE A 21 -12.54 13.16 -0.30
N ILE A 22 -12.80 11.88 0.02
CA ILE A 22 -11.79 10.81 -0.09
C ILE A 22 -11.37 10.63 -1.55
N SER A 23 -12.34 10.56 -2.47
CA SER A 23 -12.07 10.36 -3.91
C SER A 23 -11.24 11.49 -4.52
N GLN A 24 -11.47 12.74 -4.10
CA GLN A 24 -10.76 13.90 -4.65
C GLN A 24 -9.37 14.10 -4.04
N ASN A 25 -9.18 13.76 -2.75
CA ASN A 25 -7.96 14.12 -2.03
C ASN A 25 -6.99 12.95 -1.82
N TYR A 26 -7.45 11.69 -1.98
CA TYR A 26 -6.64 10.52 -1.67
C TYR A 26 -6.74 9.43 -2.73
N THR A 27 -5.59 8.85 -3.07
CA THR A 27 -5.55 7.59 -3.84
C THR A 27 -5.74 6.42 -2.89
N VAL A 28 -6.80 5.65 -3.10
CA VAL A 28 -7.17 4.53 -2.22
C VAL A 28 -7.34 3.24 -3.02
N GLU A 29 -7.29 2.11 -2.30
CA GLU A 29 -7.58 0.77 -2.82
C GLU A 29 -6.89 0.41 -4.14
N GLY A 30 -7.68 0.26 -5.22
CA GLY A 30 -7.22 -0.29 -6.49
C GLY A 30 -6.12 0.55 -7.13
N ASP A 31 -6.28 1.87 -7.12
CA ASP A 31 -5.32 2.77 -7.75
C ASP A 31 -4.01 2.82 -6.96
N LEU A 32 -4.09 2.87 -5.63
CA LEU A 32 -2.91 2.79 -4.76
C LEU A 32 -2.18 1.44 -4.91
N ARG A 33 -2.92 0.33 -5.04
CA ARG A 33 -2.32 -1.00 -5.30
C ARG A 33 -1.62 -1.05 -6.66
N ARG A 34 -2.21 -0.48 -7.70
CA ARG A 34 -1.58 -0.39 -9.03
C ARG A 34 -0.33 0.48 -8.99
N GLU A 35 -0.42 1.65 -8.37
CA GLU A 35 0.70 2.58 -8.25
C GLU A 35 1.89 1.94 -7.53
N THR A 36 1.64 1.30 -6.38
CA THR A 36 2.68 0.61 -5.61
C THR A 36 3.30 -0.56 -6.38
N GLN A 37 2.51 -1.34 -7.11
CA GLN A 37 3.01 -2.41 -7.99
C GLN A 37 3.88 -1.84 -9.12
N MET A 38 3.44 -0.78 -9.78
CA MET A 38 4.20 -0.11 -10.84
C MET A 38 5.51 0.47 -10.32
N ASN A 39 5.51 1.05 -9.11
CA ASN A 39 6.71 1.51 -8.45
C ASN A 39 7.72 0.38 -8.18
N ILE A 40 7.26 -0.79 -7.72
CA ILE A 40 8.12 -1.96 -7.54
C ILE A 40 8.64 -2.48 -8.88
N LYS A 41 7.76 -2.56 -9.90
CA LYS A 41 8.12 -3.01 -11.25
C LYS A 41 9.21 -2.12 -11.85
N ARG A 42 9.06 -0.80 -11.74
CA ARG A 42 10.05 0.19 -12.18
C ARG A 42 11.41 -0.04 -11.52
N LEU A 43 11.45 -0.29 -10.20
CA LEU A 43 12.71 -0.59 -9.50
C LEU A 43 13.38 -1.87 -10.04
N ILE A 44 12.58 -2.88 -10.39
CA ILE A 44 13.05 -4.15 -10.96
C ILE A 44 13.58 -3.96 -12.39
N GLU A 45 12.88 -3.17 -13.22
CA GLU A 45 13.24 -2.89 -14.61
C GLU A 45 14.54 -2.09 -14.72
N ILE A 46 14.70 -1.06 -13.87
CA ILE A 46 15.94 -0.25 -13.82
C ILE A 46 17.15 -1.07 -13.31
N GLY A 47 16.91 -2.20 -12.64
CA GLY A 47 17.99 -3.08 -12.17
C GLY A 47 18.72 -2.57 -10.92
N CYS A 48 18.16 -1.60 -10.19
CA CYS A 48 18.75 -1.10 -8.96
C CYS A 48 18.83 -2.19 -7.86
N TYR A 49 19.66 -1.99 -6.84
CA TYR A 49 19.80 -2.95 -5.73
C TYR A 49 18.45 -3.34 -5.10
N ARG A 50 17.57 -2.37 -4.83
CA ARG A 50 16.23 -2.62 -4.29
C ARG A 50 15.41 -3.51 -5.24
N GLY A 51 15.47 -3.26 -6.54
CA GLY A 51 14.82 -4.08 -7.56
C GLY A 51 15.31 -5.53 -7.56
N LEU A 52 16.62 -5.75 -7.48
CA LEU A 52 17.20 -7.08 -7.36
C LEU A 52 16.72 -7.82 -6.09
N ARG A 53 16.60 -7.10 -4.96
CA ARG A 53 16.05 -7.65 -3.71
C ARG A 53 14.56 -7.98 -3.83
N HIS A 54 13.77 -7.11 -4.46
CA HIS A 54 12.36 -7.37 -4.75
C HIS A 54 12.18 -8.61 -5.64
N ARG A 55 12.96 -8.74 -6.72
CA ARG A 55 12.94 -9.89 -7.64
C ARG A 55 13.28 -11.21 -6.95
N ARG A 56 14.24 -11.19 -6.02
CA ARG A 56 14.70 -12.38 -5.27
C ARG A 56 13.87 -12.69 -4.02
N ASN A 57 12.77 -11.97 -3.77
CA ASN A 57 12.00 -12.10 -2.52
C ASN A 57 12.88 -12.00 -1.26
N LEU A 58 13.77 -11.00 -1.24
CA LEU A 58 14.60 -10.69 -0.08
C LEU A 58 14.27 -9.29 0.49
N PRO A 59 14.56 -9.03 1.78
CA PRO A 59 14.41 -7.70 2.36
C PRO A 59 15.19 -6.63 1.59
N ALA A 60 14.51 -5.55 1.23
CA ALA A 60 15.03 -4.49 0.36
C ALA A 60 15.58 -3.26 1.12
N ARG A 61 15.47 -3.21 2.47
CA ARG A 61 15.95 -2.08 3.30
C ARG A 61 17.20 -2.43 4.13
N GLY A 62 18.02 -3.37 3.65
CA GLY A 62 19.29 -3.72 4.29
C GLY A 62 19.18 -4.63 5.53
N GLN A 63 18.02 -5.26 5.78
CA GLN A 63 17.89 -6.19 6.89
C GLN A 63 18.75 -7.46 6.71
N ARG A 64 19.12 -8.08 7.83
CA ARG A 64 19.91 -9.33 7.88
C ARG A 64 19.18 -10.49 7.20
N THR A 65 19.82 -11.10 6.20
CA THR A 65 19.28 -12.24 5.44
C THR A 65 19.88 -13.60 5.79
N ARG A 66 20.91 -13.66 6.65
CA ARG A 66 21.59 -14.93 6.99
C ARG A 66 20.70 -15.87 7.81
N THR A 67 19.98 -15.33 8.80
CA THR A 67 19.21 -16.14 9.78
C THR A 67 17.71 -15.89 9.68
N ASN A 68 17.30 -14.61 9.67
CA ASN A 68 15.87 -14.22 9.75
C ASN A 68 15.30 -13.89 8.34
N SER A 69 14.08 -13.33 8.30
CA SER A 69 13.34 -12.88 7.09
C SER A 69 12.31 -13.86 6.49
N ARG A 70 11.73 -14.75 7.30
CA ARG A 70 10.68 -15.70 6.86
C ARG A 70 9.48 -15.02 6.19
N THR A 71 9.03 -13.88 6.73
CA THR A 71 7.92 -13.10 6.13
C THR A 71 8.17 -12.68 4.68
N ARG A 72 9.44 -12.56 4.26
CA ARG A 72 9.80 -12.22 2.87
C ARG A 72 10.26 -13.42 2.05
N LYS A 73 10.97 -14.37 2.67
CA LYS A 73 11.50 -15.58 2.01
C LYS A 73 10.45 -16.68 1.78
N GLY A 74 9.33 -16.62 2.50
CA GLY A 74 8.40 -17.74 2.65
C GLY A 74 8.69 -18.56 3.92
N PRO A 75 7.72 -19.40 4.33
CA PRO A 75 7.90 -20.36 5.42
C PRO A 75 9.07 -21.30 5.17
#